data_AF-A0A0R1JI82-F1
#
_entry.id   AF-A0A0R1JI82-F1
#
_cell.length_a   1.000
_cell.length_b   1.000
_cell.length_c   1.000
_cell.angle_alpha   90.00
_cell.angle_beta   90.00
_cell.angle_gamma   90.00
#
_symmetry.space_group_name_H-M   'P 1'
#
loop_
_entity.id
_entity.type
_entity.pdbx_description
1 polymer ?
#
loop_
_entity_poly.entity_id
_entity_poly.type
_entity_poly.pdbx_seq_one_letter_code
_entity_poly.pdbx_strand_id
1 'polypeptide(L)'
;MNMPTKENNGRINARIDPELKAEGDAVLNELGYTPSTLITVLYKTLVRNKAIPREMTMLDPLDIATAQAHDEIANGEDKEFSNVDALMKDLHDAN
;
A
#
# COMPACT_ATOMS: atom_id res chain seq x y z
N MET A 1 -41.70 19.25 -15.95
CA MET A 1 -40.63 18.24 -16.01
C MET A 1 -39.98 18.14 -14.64
N ASN A 2 -40.22 17.09 -13.87
CA ASN A 2 -39.44 16.80 -12.66
C ASN A 2 -38.21 16.01 -13.11
N MET A 3 -37.03 16.64 -13.12
CA MET A 3 -35.78 15.91 -13.27
C MET A 3 -35.52 15.19 -11.94
N PRO A 4 -35.39 13.86 -11.90
CA PRO A 4 -34.88 13.21 -10.71
C PRO A 4 -33.40 13.59 -10.58
N THR A 5 -33.09 14.49 -9.66
CA THR A 5 -31.72 14.69 -9.17
C THR A 5 -31.28 13.38 -8.55
N LYS A 6 -30.54 12.59 -9.32
CA LYS A 6 -29.97 11.32 -8.85
C LYS A 6 -28.91 11.64 -7.80
N GLU A 7 -29.32 11.73 -6.54
CA GLU A 7 -28.40 11.70 -5.40
C GLU A 7 -27.71 10.32 -5.40
N ASN A 8 -26.61 10.20 -6.14
CA ASN A 8 -25.75 9.01 -6.12
C ASN A 8 -24.87 9.05 -4.86
N ASN A 9 -25.49 9.02 -3.67
CA ASN A 9 -24.72 8.96 -2.44
C ASN A 9 -24.47 7.48 -2.09
N GLY A 10 -23.25 7.00 -2.37
CA GLY A 10 -22.82 5.65 -2.01
C GLY A 10 -22.49 5.56 -0.53
N ARG A 11 -23.18 4.70 0.22
CA ARG A 11 -22.90 4.51 1.66
C ARG A 11 -21.90 3.39 1.87
N ILE A 12 -20.77 3.71 2.51
CA ILE A 12 -19.71 2.76 2.85
C ILE A 12 -19.87 2.40 4.33
N ASN A 13 -19.99 1.12 4.65
CA ASN A 13 -19.95 0.61 6.02
C ASN A 13 -18.79 -0.36 6.15
N ALA A 14 -17.88 -0.10 7.08
CA ALA A 14 -16.76 -0.99 7.39
C ALA A 14 -16.74 -1.25 8.89
N ARG A 15 -16.40 -2.49 9.28
CA ARG A 15 -16.11 -2.81 10.68
C ARG A 15 -14.65 -2.45 10.94
N ILE A 16 -14.43 -1.68 12.00
CA ILE A 16 -13.11 -1.25 12.45
C ILE A 16 -13.06 -1.45 13.97
N ASP A 17 -11.88 -1.78 14.47
CA ASP A 17 -11.62 -1.83 15.90
C ASP A 17 -11.88 -0.45 16.55
N PRO A 18 -12.56 -0.39 17.71
CA PRO A 18 -12.91 0.88 18.34
C PRO A 18 -11.69 1.70 18.81
N GLU A 19 -10.60 1.06 19.22
CA GLU A 19 -9.37 1.75 19.65
C GLU A 19 -8.68 2.37 18.43
N LEU A 20 -8.50 1.55 17.37
CA LEU A 20 -7.93 2.02 16.11
C LEU A 20 -8.73 3.17 15.49
N LYS A 21 -10.06 3.12 15.60
CA LYS A 21 -10.93 4.21 15.13
C LYS A 21 -10.67 5.50 15.90
N ALA A 22 -10.55 5.42 17.23
CA ALA A 22 -10.34 6.60 18.06
C ALA A 22 -8.99 7.26 17.78
N GLU A 23 -7.93 6.46 17.67
CA GLU A 23 -6.59 6.94 17.29
C GLU A 23 -6.60 7.59 15.89
N GLY A 24 -7.20 6.91 14.91
CA GLY A 24 -7.31 7.43 13.55
C GLY A 24 -8.12 8.72 13.46
N ASP A 25 -9.23 8.83 14.20
CA ASP A 25 -10.06 10.04 14.22
C ASP A 25 -9.33 11.22 14.86
N ALA A 26 -8.53 10.98 15.92
CA ALA A 26 -7.69 12.01 16.53
C ALA A 26 -6.65 12.56 15.53
N VAL A 27 -5.92 11.69 14.83
CA VAL A 27 -4.93 12.08 13.82
C VAL A 27 -5.59 12.84 12.67
N LEU A 28 -6.73 12.34 12.17
CA LEU A 28 -7.49 12.98 11.11
C LEU A 28 -7.97 14.38 11.52
N ASN A 29 -8.42 14.53 12.76
CA ASN A 29 -8.90 15.80 13.30
C ASN A 29 -7.76 16.81 13.45
N GLU A 30 -6.56 16.39 13.86
CA GLU A 30 -5.38 17.28 13.88
C GLU A 30 -5.01 17.77 12.48
N LEU A 31 -5.20 16.93 11.46
CA LEU A 31 -4.96 17.29 10.06
C LEU A 31 -6.15 18.05 9.42
N GLY A 32 -7.26 18.25 10.14
CA GLY A 32 -8.47 18.92 9.65
C GLY A 32 -9.27 18.10 8.62
N TYR A 33 -9.06 16.79 8.56
CA TYR A 33 -9.78 15.88 7.67
C TYR A 33 -10.84 15.09 8.42
N THR A 34 -11.94 14.80 7.72
CA THR A 34 -12.90 13.79 8.18
C THR A 34 -12.57 12.43 7.57
N PRO A 35 -12.87 11.31 8.25
CA PRO A 35 -12.64 9.96 7.71
C PRO A 35 -13.31 9.75 6.35
N SER A 36 -14.51 10.29 6.14
CA SER A 36 -15.20 10.26 4.84
C SER A 36 -14.40 10.94 3.72
N THR A 37 -13.71 12.04 4.03
CA THR A 37 -12.88 12.76 3.06
C THR A 37 -11.64 11.95 2.72
N LEU A 38 -10.97 11.37 3.72
CA LEU A 38 -9.82 10.49 3.50
C LEU A 38 -10.21 9.30 2.62
N ILE A 39 -11.30 8.61 2.95
CA ILE A 39 -11.81 7.47 2.17
C ILE A 39 -12.07 7.91 0.71
N THR A 40 -12.69 9.07 0.50
CA THR A 40 -12.96 9.58 -0.85
C THR A 40 -11.66 9.85 -1.64
N VAL A 41 -10.65 10.42 -1.00
CA VAL A 41 -9.34 10.66 -1.62
C VAL A 41 -8.68 9.34 -1.97
N LEU A 42 -8.72 8.35 -1.08
CA LEU A 42 -8.19 7.01 -1.33
C LEU A 42 -8.85 6.35 -2.54
N TYR A 43 -10.18 6.39 -2.65
CA TYR A 43 -10.87 5.86 -3.84
C TYR A 43 -10.47 6.60 -5.12
N LYS A 44 -10.30 7.91 -5.08
CA LYS A 44 -9.83 8.68 -6.24
C LYS A 44 -8.41 8.28 -6.64
N THR A 45 -7.52 8.07 -5.67
CA THR A 45 -6.15 7.61 -5.91
C THR A 45 -6.12 6.20 -6.49
N LEU A 46 -6.96 5.29 -5.97
CA LEU A 46 -7.13 3.93 -6.51
C LEU A 46 -7.57 3.97 -7.97
N VAL A 47 -8.58 4.78 -8.30
CA VAL A 47 -9.08 4.91 -9.68
C VAL A 47 -8.04 5.54 -10.60
N ARG A 48 -7.32 6.56 -10.13
CA ARG A 48 -6.34 7.30 -10.92
C ARG A 48 -5.10 6.46 -11.24
N ASN A 49 -4.54 5.79 -10.23
CA ASN A 49 -3.27 5.07 -10.36
C ASN A 49 -3.47 3.58 -10.65
N LYS A 50 -4.71 3.08 -10.59
CA LYS A 50 -5.03 1.63 -10.66
C LYS A 50 -4.17 0.78 -9.72
N ALA A 51 -3.72 1.38 -8.62
CA ALA A 51 -2.82 0.79 -7.66
C ALA A 51 -3.22 1.25 -6.26
N ILE A 52 -3.07 0.36 -5.28
CA ILE A 52 -3.22 0.70 -3.87
C ILE A 52 -2.06 1.63 -3.50
N PRO A 53 -2.31 2.84 -2.95
CA PRO A 53 -1.24 3.71 -2.49
C PRO A 53 -0.47 2.98 -1.38
N ARG A 54 0.72 2.49 -1.74
CA ARG A 54 1.54 1.58 -0.93
C ARG A 54 2.27 2.29 0.21
N GLU A 55 2.34 3.63 0.18
CA GLU A 55 3.04 4.44 1.17
C GLU A 55 2.33 4.53 2.54
N MET A 56 1.24 3.79 2.75
CA MET A 56 0.49 3.78 4.01
C MET A 56 0.88 2.61 4.93
N THR A 57 2.13 2.18 4.91
CA THR A 57 2.69 1.25 5.89
C THR A 57 4.04 1.77 6.36
N MET A 58 4.20 1.95 7.67
CA MET A 58 5.53 1.97 8.27
C MET A 58 6.21 0.66 7.85
N LEU A 59 7.35 0.79 7.18
CA LEU A 59 8.32 -0.24 6.78
C LEU A 59 7.90 -1.67 7.15
N ASP A 60 7.18 -2.33 6.24
CA ASP A 60 6.90 -3.76 6.35
C ASP A 60 8.23 -4.52 6.47
N PRO A 61 8.33 -5.64 7.23
CA PRO A 61 9.56 -6.44 7.28
C PRO A 61 10.08 -6.87 5.89
N LEU A 62 9.22 -6.98 4.87
CA LEU A 62 9.64 -7.17 3.48
C LEU A 62 10.34 -5.95 2.88
N ASP A 63 9.96 -4.74 3.29
CA ASP A 63 10.59 -3.49 2.87
C ASP A 63 11.99 -3.35 3.48
N ILE A 64 12.17 -3.79 4.73
CA ILE A 64 13.50 -3.93 5.36
C ILE A 64 14.35 -4.94 4.59
N ALA A 65 13.82 -6.13 4.30
CA ALA A 65 14.54 -7.15 3.55
C ALA A 65 14.89 -6.69 2.12
N THR A 66 14.01 -5.92 1.48
CA THR A 66 14.25 -5.33 0.15
C THR A 66 15.32 -4.24 0.22
N ALA A 67 15.32 -3.43 1.28
CA ALA A 67 16.37 -2.43 1.52
C ALA A 67 17.73 -3.11 1.79
N GLN A 68 17.76 -4.20 2.55
CA GLN A 68 18.98 -4.98 2.79
C GLN A 68 19.50 -5.62 1.49
N ALA A 69 18.62 -6.23 0.69
CA ALA A 69 19.01 -6.79 -0.60
C ALA A 69 19.58 -5.71 -1.55
N HIS A 70 19.03 -4.48 -1.53
CA HIS A 70 19.61 -3.36 -2.28
C HIS A 70 20.97 -2.89 -1.72
N ASP A 71 21.18 -2.96 -0.41
CA ASP A 71 22.45 -2.63 0.23
C ASP A 71 23.53 -3.69 -0.10
N GLU A 72 23.18 -4.98 -0.12
CA GLU A 72 24.07 -6.08 -0.53
C GLU A 72 24.52 -5.93 -1.99
N ILE A 73 23.61 -5.53 -2.89
CA ILE A 73 23.95 -5.20 -4.29
C ILE A 73 24.88 -3.98 -4.37
N ALA A 74 24.66 -2.95 -3.53
CA ALA A 74 25.48 -1.75 -3.52
C ALA A 74 26.90 -2.00 -2.96
N ASN A 75 27.05 -2.96 -2.05
CA ASN A 75 28.33 -3.38 -1.48
C ASN A 75 29.06 -4.43 -2.35
N GLY A 76 28.44 -4.89 -3.46
CA GLY A 76 29.04 -5.85 -4.39
C GLY A 76 29.04 -7.30 -3.86
N GLU A 77 28.12 -7.62 -2.95
CA GLU A 77 27.87 -9.00 -2.47
C GLU A 77 26.78 -9.69 -3.32
N ASP A 78 26.74 -9.42 -4.63
CA ASP A 78 25.83 -10.09 -5.56
C ASP A 78 26.45 -11.35 -6.18
N LYS A 79 25.63 -12.39 -6.34
CA LYS A 79 26.01 -13.58 -7.09
C LYS A 79 25.84 -13.31 -8.59
N GLU A 80 26.94 -13.14 -9.31
CA GLU A 80 26.92 -13.10 -10.77
C GLU A 80 26.79 -14.51 -11.36
N PHE A 81 25.85 -14.69 -12.30
CA PHE A 81 25.67 -15.93 -13.03
C PHE A 81 25.94 -15.71 -14.52
N SER A 82 26.78 -16.57 -15.09
CA SER A 82 27.21 -16.45 -16.49
C SER A 82 26.09 -16.74 -17.52
N ASN A 83 25.00 -17.37 -17.10
CA ASN A 83 23.88 -17.74 -17.97
C ASN A 83 22.59 -18.02 -17.16
N VAL A 84 21.45 -17.83 -17.81
CA VAL A 84 20.10 -17.99 -17.22
C VAL A 84 19.89 -19.42 -16.64
N ASP A 85 20.51 -20.43 -17.25
CA ASP A 85 20.42 -21.83 -16.77
C ASP A 85 21.12 -22.02 -15.41
N ALA A 86 22.27 -21.36 -15.21
CA ALA A 86 23.00 -21.40 -13.93
C ALA A 86 22.24 -20.67 -12.82
N LEU A 87 21.60 -19.53 -13.15
CA LEU A 87 20.72 -18.80 -12.22
C LEU A 87 19.51 -19.66 -11.81
N MET A 88 18.83 -20.27 -12.78
CA MET A 88 17.63 -21.08 -12.53
C MET A 88 17.93 -22.34 -11.71
N LYS A 89 19.17 -22.85 -11.80
CA LYS A 89 19.63 -23.99 -11.00
C LYS A 89 19.86 -23.62 -9.54
N ASP A 90 20.54 -22.50 -9.24
CA ASP A 90 20.75 -22.03 -7.84
C ASP A 90 19.42 -21.73 -7.13
N LEU A 91 18.46 -21.12 -7.84
CA LEU A 91 17.13 -20.79 -7.31
C LEU A 91 16.27 -22.03 -6.96
N HIS A 92 16.49 -23.16 -7.61
CA HIS A 92 15.73 -24.39 -7.36
C HIS A 92 16.45 -25.39 -6.43
N ASP A 93 17.77 -25.26 -6.25
CA ASP A 93 18.56 -26.12 -5.34
C ASP A 93 18.53 -25.62 -3.89
N ALA A 94 18.15 -24.34 -3.67
CA ALA A 94 17.95 -23.75 -2.35
C ALA A 94 16.56 -24.07 -1.78
N ASN A 95 16.30 -25.34 -1.44
CA ASN A 95 15.15 -25.76 -0.61
C ASN A 95 15.53 -26.82 0.42
#